data_AF-A0A242M9L3-F1
#
_entry.id   AF-A0A242M9L3-F1
#
_cell.length_a   1.000
_cell.length_b   1.000
_cell.length_c   1.000
_cell.angle_alpha   90.00
_cell.angle_beta   90.00
_cell.angle_gamma   90.00
#
_symmetry.space_group_name_H-M   'P 1'
#
loop_
_entity.id
_entity.type
_entity.pdbx_description
1 polymer ?
#
loop_
_entity_poly.entity_id
_entity_poly.type
_entity_poly.pdbx_seq_one_letter_code
_entity_poly.pdbx_strand_id
1 'polypeptide(L)'
;MTLEAIRAAEFSDRPSRLSCVFVMDGLKAVDACRTYLGANPYLYEVELLNPIAKFFVADFSLLNGVNRFSIGVDFLPNNRDIARKYWAGGGCAVAEVLTESPIVIRKQLGK
;
A
#
# COMPACT_ATOMS: atom_id res chain seq x y z
N MET A 1 -11.42 -2.38 -8.44
CA MET A 1 -12.74 -1.80 -8.09
C MET A 1 -13.15 -2.07 -6.64
N THR A 2 -13.20 -3.31 -6.13
CA THR A 2 -13.65 -3.60 -4.74
C THR A 2 -12.86 -2.86 -3.66
N LEU A 3 -11.53 -2.82 -3.76
CA LEU A 3 -10.68 -2.15 -2.76
C LEU A 3 -10.98 -0.65 -2.64
N GLU A 4 -11.08 0.05 -3.77
CA GLU A 4 -11.43 1.48 -3.79
C GLU A 4 -12.88 1.72 -3.38
N ALA A 5 -13.83 0.85 -3.78
CA ALA A 5 -15.23 0.99 -3.38
C ALA A 5 -15.41 0.90 -1.85
N ILE A 6 -14.71 -0.03 -1.19
CA ILE A 6 -14.70 -0.13 0.28
C ILE A 6 -14.04 1.11 0.91
N ARG A 7 -12.93 1.60 0.35
CA ARG A 7 -12.31 2.85 0.81
C ARG A 7 -13.31 4.01 0.78
N ALA A 8 -13.95 4.23 -0.37
CA ALA A 8 -14.86 5.35 -0.56
C ALA A 8 -16.09 5.27 0.36
N ALA A 9 -16.60 4.07 0.61
CA ALA A 9 -17.80 3.86 1.43
C ALA A 9 -17.51 3.88 2.94
N GLU A 10 -16.40 3.31 3.39
CA GLU A 10 -16.14 3.04 4.82
C GLU A 10 -14.97 3.87 5.38
N PHE A 11 -14.09 4.42 4.53
CA PHE A 11 -12.80 5.00 4.92
C PHE A 11 -12.38 6.18 4.03
N SER A 12 -13.33 7.10 3.77
CA SER A 12 -13.19 8.19 2.80
C SER A 12 -12.08 9.21 3.12
N ASP A 13 -11.65 9.24 4.38
CA ASP A 13 -10.56 10.06 4.90
C ASP A 13 -9.17 9.57 4.43
N ARG A 14 -9.06 8.32 3.97
CA ARG A 14 -7.79 7.73 3.50
C ARG A 14 -7.49 8.05 2.03
N PRO A 15 -6.20 8.14 1.63
CA PRO A 15 -5.79 8.32 0.23
C PRO A 15 -6.37 7.25 -0.70
N SER A 16 -6.76 7.64 -1.92
CA SER A 16 -7.11 6.66 -2.95
C SER A 16 -5.85 6.06 -3.57
N ARG A 17 -5.79 4.72 -3.65
CA ARG A 17 -4.75 4.00 -4.40
C ARG A 17 -4.71 4.34 -5.88
N LEU A 18 -5.76 4.93 -6.42
CA LEU A 18 -5.86 5.29 -7.84
C LEU A 18 -5.15 6.61 -8.16
N SER A 19 -4.87 7.43 -7.14
CA SER A 19 -4.31 8.78 -7.32
C SER A 19 -3.19 9.14 -6.34
N CYS A 20 -2.86 8.26 -5.38
CA CYS A 20 -1.78 8.48 -4.43
C CYS A 20 -0.41 8.06 -4.98
N VAL A 21 0.62 8.46 -4.25
CA VAL A 21 1.97 7.91 -4.37
C VAL A 21 2.16 6.84 -3.28
N PHE A 22 2.86 5.77 -3.63
CA PHE A 22 3.27 4.72 -2.70
C PHE A 22 4.72 4.96 -2.29
N VAL A 23 4.98 5.03 -0.99
CA VAL A 23 6.33 5.17 -0.43
C VAL A 23 6.56 4.11 0.65
N MET A 24 7.83 3.75 0.87
CA MET A 24 8.24 2.80 1.90
C MET A 24 9.01 3.55 2.97
N ASP A 25 8.68 3.32 4.25
CA ASP A 25 9.36 3.97 5.37
C ASP A 25 10.66 3.22 5.71
N GLY A 26 11.75 3.71 5.14
CA GLY A 26 13.10 3.17 5.34
C GLY A 26 13.40 1.88 4.58
N LEU A 27 14.68 1.48 4.62
CA LEU A 27 15.19 0.32 3.87
C LEU A 27 14.60 -1.02 4.34
N LYS A 28 14.22 -1.13 5.62
CA LYS A 28 13.59 -2.34 6.15
C LYS A 28 12.24 -2.63 5.48
N ALA A 29 11.43 -1.60 5.25
CA ALA A 29 10.15 -1.74 4.55
C ALA A 29 10.37 -2.09 3.06
N VAL A 30 11.38 -1.49 2.44
CA VAL A 30 11.80 -1.84 1.08
C VAL A 30 12.15 -3.32 0.99
N ASP A 31 13.01 -3.84 1.87
CA ASP A 31 13.45 -5.23 1.84
C ASP A 31 12.29 -6.21 2.07
N ALA A 32 11.36 -5.89 2.97
CA ALA A 32 10.15 -6.68 3.20
C ALA A 32 9.24 -6.71 1.96
N CYS A 33 9.22 -5.63 1.17
CA CYS A 33 8.38 -5.52 -0.03
C CYS A 33 9.02 -6.17 -1.28
N ARG A 34 10.35 -6.33 -1.33
CA ARG A 34 11.07 -6.89 -2.51
C ARG A 34 10.49 -8.22 -2.99
N THR A 35 10.09 -9.11 -2.08
CA THR A 35 9.52 -10.42 -2.41
C THR A 35 8.18 -10.32 -3.15
N TYR A 36 7.48 -9.19 -3.02
CA TYR A 36 6.18 -8.93 -3.65
C TYR A 36 6.29 -8.12 -4.95
N LEU A 37 7.41 -7.43 -5.18
CA LEU A 37 7.62 -6.57 -6.36
C LEU A 37 8.23 -7.31 -7.56
N GLY A 38 8.65 -8.57 -7.39
CA GLY A 38 9.08 -9.46 -8.48
C GLY A 38 10.36 -9.06 -9.23
N ALA A 39 11.02 -7.95 -8.85
CA ALA A 39 12.25 -7.43 -9.45
C ALA A 39 13.11 -6.68 -8.41
N ASN A 40 14.31 -6.24 -8.81
CA ASN A 40 15.12 -5.26 -8.07
C ASN A 40 14.75 -3.83 -8.54
N PRO A 41 13.79 -3.15 -7.89
CA PRO A 41 13.41 -1.81 -8.29
C PRO A 41 14.54 -0.83 -8.03
N TYR A 42 14.65 0.19 -8.88
CA TYR A 42 15.50 1.33 -8.55
C TYR A 42 15.04 1.95 -7.24
N LEU A 43 16.00 2.16 -6.33
CA LEU A 43 15.73 2.78 -5.06
C LEU A 43 16.04 4.27 -5.13
N TYR A 44 15.08 5.07 -4.71
CA TYR A 44 15.21 6.50 -4.58
C TYR A 44 14.87 6.92 -3.16
N GLU A 45 15.69 7.79 -2.61
CA GLU A 45 15.35 8.56 -1.43
C GLU A 45 14.45 9.72 -1.88
N VAL A 46 13.30 9.84 -1.25
CA VAL A 46 12.27 10.83 -1.60
C VAL A 46 11.87 11.63 -0.38
N GLU A 47 11.42 12.86 -0.62
CA GLU A 47 10.86 13.73 0.41
C GLU A 47 9.41 14.06 0.08
N LEU A 48 8.54 14.03 1.10
CA LEU A 48 7.15 14.46 0.99
C LEU A 48 7.09 15.98 1.16
N LEU A 49 6.55 16.70 0.17
CA LEU A 49 6.50 18.16 0.20
C LEU A 49 5.37 18.74 1.05
N ASN A 50 4.26 18.00 1.20
CA ASN A 50 3.08 18.47 1.90
C ASN A 50 2.79 17.59 3.14
N PRO A 51 3.19 18.03 4.35
CA PRO A 51 3.03 17.24 5.57
C PRO A 51 1.57 17.11 6.04
N ILE A 52 0.65 17.94 5.53
CA ILE A 52 -0.79 17.87 5.88
C ILE A 52 -1.61 17.09 4.84
N ALA A 53 -0.99 16.61 3.76
CA ALA A 53 -1.68 15.76 2.80
C ALA A 53 -2.13 14.46 3.47
N LYS A 54 -3.23 13.87 2.98
CA LYS A 54 -3.69 12.58 3.49
C LYS A 54 -2.58 11.55 3.38
N PHE A 55 -2.36 10.83 4.47
CA PHE A 55 -1.43 9.72 4.55
C PHE A 55 -2.11 8.52 5.19
N PHE A 56 -1.72 7.31 4.78
CA PHE A 56 -2.22 6.09 5.38
C PHE A 56 -1.19 4.97 5.25
N VAL A 57 -0.98 4.21 6.32
CA VAL A 57 -0.08 3.04 6.32
C VAL A 57 -0.93 1.77 6.25
N ALA A 58 -0.69 0.97 5.22
CA ALA A 58 -1.44 -0.25 4.95
C ALA A 58 -0.52 -1.47 4.92
N ASP A 59 -1.08 -2.65 5.16
CA ASP A 59 -0.34 -3.91 4.99
C ASP A 59 -0.48 -4.43 3.55
N PHE A 60 0.56 -4.23 2.74
CA PHE A 60 0.60 -4.66 1.35
C PHE A 60 0.53 -6.18 1.20
N SER A 61 0.96 -6.94 2.21
CA SER A 61 0.93 -8.41 2.15
C SER A 61 -0.49 -8.97 2.01
N LEU A 62 -1.51 -8.23 2.44
CA LEU A 62 -2.91 -8.61 2.30
C LEU A 62 -3.38 -8.70 0.84
N LEU A 63 -2.71 -8.00 -0.08
CA LEU A 63 -3.12 -7.90 -1.48
C LEU A 63 -2.51 -8.98 -2.38
N ASN A 64 -1.83 -9.99 -1.81
CA ASN A 64 -1.20 -11.06 -2.56
C ASN A 64 -2.21 -12.09 -3.13
N GLY A 65 -1.75 -12.91 -4.08
CA GLY A 65 -2.59 -13.91 -4.76
C GLY A 65 -3.13 -15.00 -3.82
N VAL A 66 -2.32 -15.48 -2.89
CA VAL A 66 -2.71 -16.54 -1.93
C VAL A 66 -3.91 -16.10 -1.09
N ASN A 67 -3.88 -14.86 -0.59
CA ASN A 67 -4.96 -14.29 0.20
C ASN A 67 -6.22 -14.07 -0.65
N ARG A 68 -6.06 -13.45 -1.83
CA ARG A 68 -7.20 -13.00 -2.65
C ARG A 68 -7.88 -14.12 -3.44
N PHE A 69 -7.19 -15.23 -3.69
CA PHE A 69 -7.66 -16.38 -4.46
C PHE A 69 -7.53 -17.69 -3.67
N SER A 70 -7.72 -17.63 -2.34
CA SER A 70 -7.70 -18.81 -1.48
C SER A 70 -8.71 -19.87 -1.95
N ILE A 71 -8.23 -21.12 -2.06
CA ILE A 71 -9.02 -22.26 -2.54
C ILE A 71 -10.16 -22.55 -1.56
N GLY A 72 -11.38 -22.77 -2.09
CA GLY A 72 -12.55 -23.09 -1.27
C GLY A 72 -13.21 -21.90 -0.59
N VAL A 73 -12.80 -20.66 -0.89
CA VAL A 73 -13.41 -19.44 -0.37
C VAL A 73 -14.01 -18.62 -1.51
N ASP A 74 -15.24 -18.12 -1.31
CA ASP A 74 -15.90 -17.27 -2.30
C ASP A 74 -15.11 -15.98 -2.56
N PHE A 75 -14.81 -15.73 -3.83
CA PHE A 75 -13.91 -14.66 -4.25
C PHE A 75 -14.38 -13.26 -3.81
N LEU A 76 -15.65 -12.91 -4.08
CA LEU A 76 -16.17 -11.56 -3.82
C LEU A 76 -16.28 -11.23 -2.32
N PRO A 77 -16.89 -12.06 -1.46
CA PRO A 77 -16.87 -11.85 -0.01
C PRO A 77 -15.45 -11.75 0.55
N ASN A 78 -14.56 -12.68 0.17
CA ASN A 78 -13.18 -12.67 0.63
C ASN A 78 -12.44 -11.37 0.27
N ASN A 79 -12.59 -10.91 -0.98
CA ASN A 79 -11.93 -9.68 -1.42
C ASN A 79 -12.50 -8.42 -0.74
N ARG A 80 -13.77 -8.42 -0.31
CA ARG A 80 -14.35 -7.34 0.50
C ARG A 80 -13.75 -7.33 1.91
N ASP A 81 -13.61 -8.49 2.53
CA ASP A 81 -13.04 -8.59 3.87
C ASP A 81 -11.55 -8.25 3.89
N ILE A 82 -10.80 -8.70 2.88
CA ILE A 82 -9.41 -8.29 2.67
C ILE A 82 -9.33 -6.77 2.49
N ALA A 83 -10.23 -6.17 1.69
CA ALA A 83 -10.25 -4.72 1.50
C ALA A 83 -10.51 -3.97 2.82
N ARG A 84 -11.44 -4.44 3.65
CA ARG A 84 -11.69 -3.85 4.97
C ARG A 84 -10.51 -3.98 5.89
N LYS A 85 -9.85 -5.14 5.93
CA LYS A 85 -8.63 -5.35 6.74
C LYS A 85 -7.49 -4.45 6.28
N TYR A 86 -7.28 -4.38 4.96
CA TYR A 86 -6.27 -3.54 4.34
C TYR A 86 -6.47 -2.08 4.73
N TRP A 87 -7.69 -1.58 4.58
CA TRP A 87 -7.98 -0.21 4.94
C TRP A 87 -7.96 -0.02 6.44
N ALA A 88 -8.51 -0.91 7.28
CA ALA A 88 -8.49 -0.75 8.74
C ALA A 88 -7.09 -0.44 9.30
N GLY A 89 -6.04 -0.92 8.64
CA GLY A 89 -4.65 -0.69 9.02
C GLY A 89 -4.27 -1.54 10.23
N GLY A 90 -3.22 -1.13 10.94
CA GLY A 90 -2.74 -1.81 12.16
C GLY A 90 -1.40 -2.50 11.95
N GLY A 91 -1.20 -3.67 12.59
CA GLY A 91 0.06 -4.41 12.52
C GLY A 91 0.33 -4.90 11.09
N CYS A 92 1.34 -4.32 10.44
CA CYS A 92 1.67 -4.62 9.05
C CYS A 92 2.83 -5.61 8.96
N ALA A 93 2.64 -6.71 8.22
CA ALA A 93 3.74 -7.56 7.79
C ALA A 93 4.61 -6.85 6.73
N VAL A 94 3.97 -6.14 5.80
CA VAL A 94 4.66 -5.29 4.80
C VAL A 94 4.00 -3.92 4.78
N ALA A 95 4.57 -2.98 5.54
CA ALA A 95 4.05 -1.63 5.60
C ALA A 95 4.30 -0.89 4.28
N GLU A 96 3.23 -0.42 3.65
CA GLU A 96 3.23 0.47 2.50
C GLU A 96 2.55 1.78 2.91
N VAL A 97 3.20 2.91 2.64
CA VAL A 97 2.64 4.23 2.91
C VAL A 97 2.00 4.77 1.64
N LEU A 98 0.74 5.17 1.76
CA LEU A 98 -0.02 5.84 0.72
C LEU A 98 -0.08 7.32 1.07
N THR A 99 0.24 8.20 0.13
CA THR A 99 0.18 9.64 0.36
C THR A 99 -0.33 10.41 -0.84
N GLU A 100 -1.13 11.44 -0.60
CA GLU A 100 -1.52 12.42 -1.62
C GLU A 100 -0.52 13.58 -1.70
N SER A 101 0.54 13.57 -0.89
CA SER A 101 1.61 14.56 -0.98
C SER A 101 2.35 14.41 -2.31
N PRO A 102 2.66 15.52 -3.01
CA PRO A 102 3.72 15.51 -4.00
C PRO A 102 5.04 15.00 -3.38
N ILE A 103 5.83 14.30 -4.18
CA ILE A 103 7.14 13.80 -3.78
C ILE A 103 8.25 14.46 -4.60
N VAL A 104 9.42 14.63 -4.00
CA VAL A 104 10.65 15.02 -4.69
C VAL A 104 11.69 13.93 -4.50
N ILE A 105 12.27 13.48 -5.60
CA ILE A 105 13.43 12.58 -5.57
C ILE A 105 14.65 13.37 -5.15
N ARG A 106 15.28 12.97 -4.04
CA ARG A 106 16.50 13.60 -3.52
C ARG A 106 17.74 12.91 -4.05
N LYS A 107 17.73 11.58 -4.09
CA LYS A 107 18.91 10.79 -4.45
C LYS A 107 18.52 9.40 -4.97
N GLN A 108 19.28 8.89 -5.94
CA GLN A 108 19.23 7.48 -6.32
C GLN A 108 20.17 6.67 -5.42
N LEU A 109 19.65 5.61 -4.79
CA LEU A 109 20.39 4.75 -3.87
C LEU A 109 20.95 3.50 -4.56
N GLY A 110 20.35 3.04 -5.65
CA GLY A 110 20.83 1.87 -6.41
C GLY A 110 19.75 1.14 -7.20
N LYS A 111 20.03 -0.12 -7.53
CA LYS A 111 19.09 -1.16 -8.00
C LYS A 111 18.92 -2.20 -6.89
#